data_AF-A0A957D0U7-F1
#
_entry.id   AF-A0A957D0U7-F1
#
_cell.length_a   1.000
_cell.length_b   1.000
_cell.length_c   1.000
_cell.angle_alpha   90.00
_cell.angle_beta   90.00
_cell.angle_gamma   90.00
#
_symmetry.space_group_name_H-M   'P 1'
#
loop_
_entity.id
_entity.type
_entity.pdbx_description
1 polymer ?
#
loop_
_entity_poly.entity_id
_entity_poly.type
_entity_poly.pdbx_seq_one_letter_code
_entity_poly.pdbx_strand_id
1 'polypeptide(L)'
;MYDKALSAAEVSQNYAAGDTQPTPTPTNTPNATNTPTPTNTPDNTSTPTATATPLPTTPPPDPVVIQRRTYSLGGQPIAVRINGDPVAANNGIFYFHTDHLGSTSVMTKHSDGYIVGSMARYTPFGDWRTEPGADLTDRGFTGHMSNNNGANDLGLIYMNARFFLSGVARFVTADTIVPNPINPQSFNRFSYSF
;
A
#
# COMPACT_ATOMS: atom_id res chain seq x y z
N MET A 1 -1.45 -7.35 -20.53
CA MET A 1 -0.79 -6.05 -20.29
C MET A 1 -1.77 -5.25 -19.46
N TYR A 2 -1.54 -5.10 -18.16
CA TYR A 2 -2.41 -4.28 -17.30
C TYR A 2 -1.79 -2.89 -17.20
N ASP A 3 -2.53 -1.89 -17.67
CA ASP A 3 -2.22 -0.48 -17.49
C ASP A 3 -2.28 -0.12 -16.00
N LYS A 4 -1.27 0.63 -15.55
CA LYS A 4 -1.16 1.14 -14.19
C LYS A 4 -2.21 2.25 -14.01
N ALA A 5 -2.98 2.20 -12.92
CA ALA A 5 -3.82 3.33 -12.55
C ALA A 5 -2.95 4.54 -12.17
N LEU A 6 -3.28 5.72 -12.72
CA LEU A 6 -2.60 6.98 -12.44
C LEU A 6 -2.74 7.36 -10.96
N SER A 7 -1.67 7.89 -10.39
CA SER A 7 -1.60 8.36 -9.00
C SER A 7 -2.32 9.70 -8.82
N ALA A 8 -2.75 9.99 -7.58
CA ALA A 8 -3.41 11.26 -7.24
C ALA A 8 -2.54 12.51 -7.53
N ALA A 9 -1.21 12.35 -7.62
CA ALA A 9 -0.30 13.43 -7.99
C ALA A 9 -0.37 13.79 -9.49
N GLU A 10 -0.67 12.82 -10.36
CA GLU A 10 -0.72 13.01 -11.82
C GLU A 10 -2.02 13.69 -12.29
N VAL A 11 -3.08 13.67 -11.46
CA VAL A 11 -4.36 14.32 -11.76
C VAL A 11 -4.30 15.85 -11.50
N SER A 12 -3.47 16.28 -10.56
CA SER A 12 -3.41 17.69 -10.11
C SER A 12 -2.78 18.63 -11.15
N GLN A 13 -1.91 18.14 -12.04
CA GLN A 13 -1.29 18.96 -13.08
C GLN A 13 -2.24 19.34 -14.22
N ASN A 14 -3.37 18.65 -14.36
CA ASN A 14 -4.30 18.84 -15.48
C ASN A 14 -5.45 19.82 -15.19
N TYR A 15 -5.52 20.39 -13.98
CA TYR A 15 -6.55 21.36 -13.59
C TYR A 15 -5.93 22.64 -13.00
N ALA A 16 -5.18 23.38 -13.81
CA ALA A 16 -4.94 24.80 -13.57
C ALA A 16 -5.79 25.62 -14.54
N ALA A 17 -6.89 26.17 -14.02
CA ALA A 17 -7.88 26.93 -14.76
C ALA A 17 -7.45 28.37 -15.04
N GLY A 18 -7.75 28.85 -16.25
CA GLY A 18 -8.24 30.21 -16.52
C GLY A 18 -7.20 31.27 -16.86
N ASP A 19 -6.98 31.50 -18.16
CA ASP A 19 -6.36 32.72 -18.69
C ASP A 19 -7.38 33.88 -18.65
N THR A 20 -6.99 35.02 -18.05
CA THR A 20 -7.72 36.28 -18.20
C THR A 20 -6.74 37.40 -18.54
N GLN A 21 -6.66 37.75 -19.82
CA GLN A 21 -5.94 38.89 -20.35
C GLN A 21 -6.68 40.22 -20.07
N PRO A 22 -6.02 41.26 -19.51
CA PRO A 22 -6.48 42.64 -19.65
C PRO A 22 -5.66 43.48 -20.63
N THR A 23 -6.38 44.35 -21.35
CA THR A 23 -6.01 45.30 -22.41
C THR A 23 -5.11 46.47 -21.94
N PRO A 24 -4.19 47.02 -22.78
CA PRO A 24 -3.20 48.02 -22.37
C PRO A 24 -3.75 49.47 -22.27
N THR A 25 -3.17 50.26 -21.35
CA THR A 25 -3.33 51.72 -21.25
C THR A 25 -2.06 52.42 -21.77
N PRO A 26 -2.15 53.42 -22.68
CA PRO A 26 -0.97 54.12 -23.18
C PRO A 26 -0.58 55.32 -22.30
N THR A 27 0.67 55.77 -22.45
CA THR A 27 1.08 57.18 -22.68
C THR A 27 2.22 57.68 -21.78
N ASN A 28 3.36 58.05 -22.38
CA ASN A 28 3.79 59.45 -22.56
C ASN A 28 5.06 59.54 -23.43
N THR A 29 5.16 60.63 -24.18
CA THR A 29 6.28 61.00 -25.05
C THR A 29 7.57 61.20 -24.22
N PRO A 30 8.73 60.63 -24.62
CA PRO A 30 9.98 60.80 -23.88
C PRO A 30 10.54 62.23 -23.99
N ASN A 31 11.07 62.75 -22.87
CA ASN A 31 11.82 64.00 -22.83
C ASN A 31 13.31 63.77 -23.17
N ALA A 32 14.04 64.84 -23.52
CA ALA A 32 15.33 64.82 -24.23
C ALA A 32 16.45 63.92 -23.65
N THR A 33 17.23 63.33 -24.56
CA THR A 33 18.33 62.39 -24.33
C THR A 33 19.57 63.07 -23.74
N ASN A 34 20.08 62.56 -22.61
CA ASN A 34 21.39 62.95 -22.06
C ASN A 34 22.54 62.30 -22.85
N THR A 35 23.64 63.04 -23.03
CA THR A 35 24.89 62.60 -23.68
C THR A 35 25.45 61.31 -23.05
N PRO A 36 25.83 60.28 -23.83
CA PRO A 36 26.31 59.01 -23.27
C PRO A 36 27.68 59.14 -22.62
N THR A 37 27.83 58.53 -21.44
CA THR A 37 29.12 58.30 -20.75
C THR A 37 29.91 57.21 -21.49
N PRO A 38 31.25 57.30 -21.64
CA PRO A 38 32.04 56.29 -22.34
C PRO A 38 31.89 54.90 -21.73
N THR A 39 31.70 53.90 -22.59
CA THR A 39 31.57 52.48 -22.25
C THR A 39 32.93 51.89 -21.85
N ASN A 40 33.01 51.19 -20.71
CA ASN A 40 34.22 50.46 -20.32
C ASN A 40 34.50 49.31 -21.31
N THR A 41 35.78 49.08 -21.60
CA THR A 41 36.29 47.98 -22.43
C THR A 41 35.74 46.63 -21.93
N PRO A 42 35.26 45.73 -22.81
CA PRO A 42 34.75 44.42 -22.40
C PRO A 42 35.85 43.58 -21.75
N ASP A 43 35.53 42.95 -20.61
CA ASP A 43 36.42 42.01 -19.94
C ASP A 43 36.47 40.68 -20.72
N ASN A 44 37.61 39.99 -20.64
CA ASN A 44 37.86 38.75 -21.38
C ASN A 44 36.87 37.67 -20.92
N THR A 45 36.11 37.13 -21.88
CA THR A 45 35.17 36.03 -21.61
C THR A 45 35.96 34.77 -21.25
N SER A 46 35.72 34.20 -20.07
CA SER A 46 36.37 32.95 -19.65
C SER A 46 35.97 31.80 -20.59
N THR A 47 36.96 31.00 -20.99
CA THR A 47 36.73 29.79 -21.79
C THR A 47 35.78 28.85 -21.04
N PRO A 48 34.67 28.39 -21.65
CA PRO A 48 33.74 27.49 -20.97
C PRO A 48 34.43 26.15 -20.66
N THR A 49 34.47 25.79 -19.37
CA THR A 49 34.94 24.48 -18.93
C THR A 49 33.97 23.40 -19.40
N ALA A 50 34.46 22.38 -20.11
CA ALA A 50 33.64 21.28 -20.57
C ALA A 50 32.95 20.58 -19.38
N THR A 51 31.62 20.47 -19.42
CA THR A 51 30.86 19.71 -18.44
C THR A 51 31.13 18.22 -18.64
N ALA A 52 31.68 17.55 -17.63
CA ALA A 52 31.94 16.12 -17.67
C ALA A 52 30.63 15.34 -17.93
N THR A 53 30.64 14.43 -18.90
CA THR A 53 29.54 13.49 -19.12
C THR A 53 29.44 12.56 -17.91
N PRO A 54 28.29 12.44 -17.24
CA PRO A 54 28.17 11.55 -16.07
C PRO A 54 28.40 10.10 -16.50
N LEU A 55 29.21 9.39 -15.71
CA LEU A 55 29.45 7.94 -15.85
C LEU A 55 28.11 7.20 -15.68
N PRO A 56 27.81 6.14 -16.45
CA PRO A 56 26.57 5.38 -16.31
C PRO A 56 26.39 4.92 -14.86
N THR A 57 25.23 5.24 -14.28
CA THR A 57 24.86 4.79 -12.93
C THR A 57 24.69 3.28 -12.95
N THR A 58 25.12 2.60 -11.89
CA THR A 58 24.88 1.16 -11.73
C THR A 58 23.39 0.84 -11.89
N PRO A 59 23.02 -0.22 -12.61
CA PRO A 59 21.62 -0.60 -12.77
C PRO A 59 20.98 -0.84 -11.38
N PRO A 60 19.67 -0.57 -11.22
CA PRO A 60 18.97 -0.85 -9.98
C PRO A 60 19.19 -2.32 -9.57
N PRO A 61 19.33 -2.61 -8.27
CA PRO A 61 19.41 -4.00 -7.82
C PRO A 61 18.14 -4.75 -8.23
N ASP A 62 18.29 -6.04 -8.51
CA ASP A 62 17.17 -6.91 -8.81
C ASP A 62 16.14 -6.89 -7.66
N PRO A 63 14.83 -6.96 -7.98
CA PRO A 63 13.80 -6.97 -6.95
C PRO A 63 13.94 -8.21 -6.07
N VAL A 64 13.85 -8.00 -4.75
CA VAL A 64 13.76 -9.10 -3.79
C VAL A 64 12.41 -9.79 -3.96
N VAL A 65 12.41 -11.08 -4.28
CA VAL A 65 11.20 -11.90 -4.42
C VAL A 65 11.05 -12.81 -3.20
N ILE A 66 10.04 -12.53 -2.37
CA ILE A 66 9.67 -13.36 -1.23
C ILE A 66 8.49 -14.24 -1.63
N GLN A 67 8.66 -15.57 -1.56
CA GLN A 67 7.59 -16.53 -1.83
C GLN A 67 6.98 -17.03 -0.52
N ARG A 68 5.68 -16.82 -0.33
CA ARG A 68 4.90 -17.37 0.77
C ARG A 68 3.94 -18.45 0.23
N ARG A 69 3.98 -19.64 0.83
CA ARG A 69 3.15 -20.79 0.44
C ARG A 69 2.40 -21.30 1.66
N THR A 70 1.09 -21.05 1.71
CA THR A 70 0.22 -21.43 2.83
C THR A 70 -0.37 -22.81 2.59
N TYR A 71 -0.25 -23.69 3.59
CA TYR A 71 -0.85 -25.01 3.62
C TYR A 71 -2.09 -24.97 4.50
N SER A 72 -3.18 -25.53 3.99
CA SER A 72 -4.47 -25.56 4.69
C SER A 72 -5.05 -26.97 4.72
N LEU A 73 -5.76 -27.30 5.79
CA LEU A 73 -6.52 -28.54 5.95
C LEU A 73 -7.95 -28.18 6.37
N GLY A 74 -8.95 -28.74 5.69
CA GLY A 74 -10.36 -28.43 6.01
C GLY A 74 -10.71 -26.94 5.89
N GLY A 75 -10.01 -26.19 5.03
CA GLY A 75 -10.19 -24.75 4.86
C GLY A 75 -9.40 -23.88 5.85
N GLN A 76 -8.78 -24.47 6.88
CA GLN A 76 -8.03 -23.74 7.90
C GLN A 76 -6.52 -23.76 7.63
N PRO A 77 -5.79 -22.64 7.79
CA PRO A 77 -4.35 -22.60 7.59
C PRO A 77 -3.64 -23.37 8.73
N ILE A 78 -2.72 -24.27 8.37
CA ILE A 78 -1.95 -25.08 9.33
C ILE A 78 -0.45 -24.75 9.33
N ALA A 79 0.08 -24.29 8.21
CA ALA A 79 1.46 -23.84 8.11
C ALA A 79 1.67 -22.87 6.95
N VAL A 80 2.76 -22.09 7.02
CA VAL A 80 3.26 -21.29 5.89
C VAL A 80 4.74 -21.58 5.68
N ARG A 81 5.14 -21.78 4.42
CA ARG A 81 6.55 -21.84 4.03
C ARG A 81 6.95 -20.52 3.39
N ILE A 82 8.04 -19.94 3.86
CA ILE A 82 8.62 -18.69 3.35
C ILE A 82 10.01 -19.00 2.79
N ASN A 83 10.26 -18.56 1.56
CA ASN A 83 11.56 -18.65 0.90
C ASN A 83 11.90 -17.31 0.24
N GLY A 84 13.20 -16.95 0.22
CA GLY A 84 13.70 -15.76 -0.47
C GLY A 84 13.62 -14.47 0.35
N ASP A 85 13.29 -14.55 1.65
CA ASP A 85 13.33 -13.39 2.54
C ASP A 85 14.81 -13.03 2.86
N PRO A 86 15.25 -11.78 2.70
CA PRO A 86 16.60 -11.34 3.07
C PRO A 86 16.95 -11.59 4.55
N VAL A 87 15.94 -11.64 5.42
CA VAL A 87 16.10 -12.02 6.82
C VAL A 87 16.07 -13.54 6.93
N ALA A 88 17.24 -14.15 7.15
CA ALA A 88 17.38 -15.61 7.20
C ALA A 88 16.41 -16.28 8.19
N ALA A 89 16.14 -15.64 9.33
CA ALA A 89 15.21 -16.14 10.35
C ALA A 89 13.75 -16.26 9.85
N ASN A 90 13.35 -15.43 8.89
CA ASN A 90 12.01 -15.43 8.29
C ASN A 90 11.84 -16.56 7.26
N ASN A 91 12.90 -17.27 6.88
CA ASN A 91 12.80 -18.39 5.96
C ASN A 91 12.51 -19.69 6.72
N GLY A 92 11.79 -20.61 6.06
CA GLY A 92 11.46 -21.92 6.59
C GLY A 92 9.96 -22.19 6.67
N ILE A 93 9.58 -23.17 7.50
CA ILE A 93 8.18 -23.55 7.72
C ILE A 93 7.76 -23.10 9.11
N PHE A 94 6.67 -22.34 9.15
CA PHE A 94 6.03 -21.87 10.36
C PHE A 94 4.67 -22.54 10.48
N TYR A 95 4.29 -22.90 11.69
CA TYR A 95 3.04 -23.58 12.01
C TYR A 95 2.09 -22.60 12.70
N PHE A 96 0.83 -22.62 12.28
CA PHE A 96 -0.22 -21.81 12.89
C PHE A 96 -0.81 -22.51 14.11
N HIS A 97 -1.07 -21.74 15.16
CA HIS A 97 -1.91 -22.15 16.28
C HIS A 97 -3.14 -21.26 16.27
N THR A 98 -4.29 -21.85 15.99
CA THR A 98 -5.53 -21.12 15.74
C THR A 98 -6.49 -21.21 16.93
N ASP A 99 -7.42 -20.25 17.01
CA ASP A 99 -8.60 -20.38 17.86
C ASP A 99 -9.66 -21.32 17.25
N HIS A 100 -10.82 -21.43 17.91
CA HIS A 100 -11.92 -22.30 17.49
C HIS A 100 -12.56 -21.91 16.15
N LEU A 101 -12.42 -20.66 15.71
CA LEU A 101 -12.89 -20.20 14.39
C LEU A 101 -11.80 -20.32 13.32
N GLY A 102 -10.57 -20.69 13.73
CA GLY A 102 -9.43 -20.76 12.83
C GLY A 102 -8.61 -19.48 12.74
N SER A 103 -8.85 -18.48 13.61
CA SER A 103 -8.05 -17.26 13.62
C SER A 103 -6.64 -17.54 14.13
N THR A 104 -5.62 -17.11 13.39
CA THR A 104 -4.21 -17.28 13.78
C THR A 104 -3.92 -16.57 15.11
N SER A 105 -3.60 -17.31 16.16
CA SER A 105 -3.31 -16.73 17.48
C SER A 105 -1.82 -16.60 17.76
N VAL A 106 -1.02 -17.61 17.46
CA VAL A 106 0.46 -17.59 17.58
C VAL A 106 1.07 -18.47 16.50
N MET A 107 2.36 -18.29 16.23
CA MET A 107 3.12 -19.12 15.29
C MET A 107 4.31 -19.77 15.98
N THR A 108 4.65 -20.98 15.54
CA THR A 108 5.89 -21.66 15.93
C THR A 108 6.71 -22.07 14.71
N LYS A 109 8.00 -22.24 14.88
CA LYS A 109 8.91 -22.78 13.87
C LYS A 109 9.67 -23.96 14.45
N HIS A 110 9.90 -24.99 13.62
CA HIS A 110 10.56 -26.22 14.06
C HIS A 110 11.93 -25.97 14.73
N SER A 111 12.73 -25.04 14.20
CA SER A 111 14.06 -24.74 14.74
C SER A 111 14.06 -23.82 15.97
N ASP A 112 13.03 -22.97 16.12
CA ASP A 112 13.09 -21.80 17.00
C ASP A 112 11.98 -21.81 18.08
N GLY A 113 11.03 -22.74 17.99
CA GLY A 113 9.88 -22.79 18.90
C GLY A 113 8.93 -21.62 18.66
N TYR A 114 8.53 -20.93 19.73
CA TYR A 114 7.62 -19.78 19.67
C TYR A 114 8.24 -18.60 18.92
N ILE A 115 7.49 -18.03 17.97
CA ILE A 115 7.92 -16.84 17.24
C ILE A 115 7.53 -15.58 18.01
N VAL A 116 8.53 -14.86 18.46
CA VAL A 116 8.36 -13.54 19.10
C VAL A 116 7.68 -12.59 18.13
N GLY A 117 6.66 -11.87 18.61
CA GLY A 117 5.88 -10.93 17.79
C GLY A 117 4.79 -11.58 16.94
N SER A 118 4.64 -12.91 16.93
CA SER A 118 3.57 -13.60 16.20
C SER A 118 2.22 -13.61 16.92
N MET A 119 2.16 -13.18 18.18
CA MET A 119 0.93 -13.21 18.95
C MET A 119 -0.10 -12.23 18.39
N ALA A 120 -1.23 -12.78 18.01
CA ALA A 120 -2.40 -12.11 17.49
C ALA A 120 -3.60 -12.39 18.40
N ARG A 121 -4.40 -11.36 18.66
CA ARG A 121 -5.70 -11.49 19.34
C ARG A 121 -6.71 -10.63 18.63
N TYR A 122 -7.92 -11.15 18.49
CA TYR A 122 -9.00 -10.52 17.75
C TYR A 122 -10.13 -10.08 18.68
N THR A 123 -10.82 -9.02 18.29
CA THR A 123 -12.18 -8.75 18.75
C THR A 123 -13.14 -9.76 18.09
N PRO A 124 -14.42 -9.84 18.53
CA PRO A 124 -15.38 -10.77 17.93
C PRO A 124 -15.59 -10.59 16.42
N PHE A 125 -15.29 -9.40 15.88
CA PHE A 125 -15.44 -9.07 14.46
C PHE A 125 -14.10 -8.87 13.75
N GLY A 126 -13.00 -9.41 14.30
CA GLY A 126 -11.74 -9.52 13.58
C GLY A 126 -10.81 -8.30 13.62
N ASP A 127 -11.18 -7.25 14.35
CA ASP A 127 -10.23 -6.17 14.65
C ASP A 127 -9.15 -6.66 15.62
N TRP A 128 -7.99 -6.01 15.60
CA TRP A 128 -6.89 -6.36 16.48
C TRP A 128 -7.14 -5.91 17.92
N ARG A 129 -7.14 -6.87 18.84
CA ARG A 129 -6.90 -6.62 20.27
C ARG A 129 -5.42 -6.67 20.60
N THR A 130 -4.68 -7.50 19.86
CA THR A 130 -3.22 -7.51 19.84
C THR A 130 -2.82 -7.76 18.40
N GLU A 131 -2.19 -6.77 17.79
CA GLU A 131 -1.69 -6.85 16.42
C GLU A 131 -0.35 -7.60 16.41
N PRO A 132 -0.17 -8.61 15.55
CA PRO A 132 1.10 -9.30 15.42
C PRO A 132 2.11 -8.39 14.71
N GLY A 133 3.30 -8.26 15.28
CA GLY A 133 4.41 -7.52 14.67
C GLY A 133 5.29 -8.36 13.74
N ALA A 134 5.06 -9.67 13.66
CA ALA A 134 5.79 -10.57 12.77
C ALA A 134 5.13 -10.62 11.38
N ASP A 135 5.82 -10.13 10.35
CA ASP A 135 5.35 -10.14 8.96
C ASP A 135 5.64 -11.48 8.24
N LEU A 136 5.10 -12.56 8.80
CA LEU A 136 5.33 -13.92 8.29
C LEU A 136 4.15 -14.45 7.46
N THR A 137 2.95 -13.93 7.71
CA THR A 137 1.70 -14.44 7.14
C THR A 137 0.75 -13.30 6.83
N ASP A 138 -0.05 -13.49 5.78
CA ASP A 138 -1.23 -12.68 5.50
C ASP A 138 -2.50 -13.27 6.12
N ARG A 139 -2.44 -14.47 6.74
CA ARG A 139 -3.61 -15.14 7.32
C ARG A 139 -3.85 -14.78 8.77
N GLY A 140 -5.00 -14.18 9.04
CA GLY A 140 -5.39 -13.68 10.35
C GLY A 140 -6.74 -14.22 10.81
N PHE A 141 -7.72 -13.33 10.98
CA PHE A 141 -9.05 -13.64 11.50
C PHE A 141 -9.73 -14.73 10.66
N THR A 142 -10.26 -15.75 11.33
CA THR A 142 -10.94 -16.91 10.75
C THR A 142 -10.19 -17.58 9.58
N GLY A 143 -8.85 -17.46 9.55
CA GLY A 143 -7.98 -18.04 8.53
C GLY A 143 -8.00 -17.29 7.18
N HIS A 144 -8.69 -16.17 7.10
CA HIS A 144 -8.77 -15.35 5.90
C HIS A 144 -7.56 -14.44 5.74
N MET A 145 -7.37 -13.97 4.50
CA MET A 145 -6.29 -13.06 4.16
C MET A 145 -6.63 -11.66 4.69
N SER A 146 -5.82 -11.18 5.62
CA SER A 146 -5.90 -9.87 6.25
C SER A 146 -5.14 -8.85 5.41
N ASN A 147 -5.80 -7.75 5.11
CA ASN A 147 -5.19 -6.52 4.64
C ASN A 147 -5.51 -5.39 5.63
N ASN A 148 -5.35 -5.69 6.92
CA ASN A 148 -5.64 -4.80 8.04
C ASN A 148 -4.46 -4.68 9.01
N ASN A 149 -3.23 -4.90 8.56
CA ASN A 149 -2.00 -4.84 9.36
C ASN A 149 -0.86 -4.29 8.49
N GLY A 150 0.05 -3.55 9.13
CA GLY A 150 1.33 -3.15 8.56
C GLY A 150 1.19 -2.01 7.56
N ALA A 151 2.05 -1.99 6.53
CA ALA A 151 2.15 -0.89 5.59
C ALA A 151 0.92 -0.75 4.65
N ASN A 152 0.09 -1.79 4.55
CA ASN A 152 -1.08 -1.84 3.66
C ASN A 152 -2.39 -2.02 4.44
N ASP A 153 -2.51 -1.41 5.62
CA ASP A 153 -3.73 -1.48 6.43
C ASP A 153 -4.90 -0.71 5.78
N LEU A 154 -5.79 -1.44 5.12
CA LEU A 154 -7.07 -0.94 4.63
C LEU A 154 -8.23 -1.26 5.60
N GLY A 155 -7.97 -1.92 6.73
CA GLY A 155 -9.01 -2.45 7.62
C GLY A 155 -9.82 -3.62 7.02
N LEU A 156 -9.36 -4.21 5.91
CA LEU A 156 -10.13 -5.19 5.15
C LEU A 156 -9.62 -6.62 5.35
N ILE A 157 -10.55 -7.56 5.37
CA ILE A 157 -10.29 -9.00 5.38
C ILE A 157 -10.93 -9.62 4.14
N TYR A 158 -10.16 -10.34 3.35
CA TYR A 158 -10.63 -11.00 2.13
C TYR A 158 -11.18 -12.39 2.44
N MET A 159 -12.50 -12.53 2.33
CA MET A 159 -13.24 -13.76 2.67
C MET A 159 -13.72 -14.50 1.41
N ASN A 160 -12.81 -14.65 0.45
CA ASN A 160 -13.00 -15.29 -0.86
C ASN A 160 -13.95 -14.55 -1.83
N ALA A 161 -15.22 -14.40 -1.47
CA ALA A 161 -16.19 -13.77 -2.37
C ALA A 161 -16.27 -12.24 -2.18
N ARG A 162 -15.98 -11.77 -0.97
CA ARG A 162 -16.19 -10.38 -0.56
C ARG A 162 -15.11 -9.92 0.41
N PHE A 163 -14.91 -8.61 0.46
CA PHE A 163 -14.12 -7.96 1.49
C PHE A 163 -15.01 -7.58 2.68
N PHE A 164 -14.50 -7.88 3.86
CA PHE A 164 -15.11 -7.61 5.14
C PHE A 164 -14.36 -6.49 5.85
N LEU A 165 -15.09 -5.51 6.39
CA LEU A 165 -14.55 -4.40 7.15
C LEU A 165 -14.77 -4.66 8.65
N SER A 166 -13.70 -5.04 9.34
CA SER A 166 -13.76 -5.49 10.74
C SER A 166 -14.24 -4.41 11.71
N GLY A 167 -13.77 -3.17 11.51
CA GLY A 167 -14.09 -2.03 12.40
C GLY A 167 -15.57 -1.66 12.51
N VAL A 168 -16.40 -2.05 11.55
CA VAL A 168 -17.86 -1.85 11.59
C VAL A 168 -18.66 -3.15 11.51
N ALA A 169 -17.97 -4.29 11.53
CA ALA A 169 -18.55 -5.63 11.47
C ALA A 169 -19.46 -5.89 10.24
N ARG A 170 -19.08 -5.40 9.05
CA ARG A 170 -19.88 -5.56 7.81
C ARG A 170 -19.06 -5.84 6.56
N PHE A 171 -19.66 -6.51 5.59
CA PHE A 171 -19.10 -6.60 4.24
C PHE A 171 -19.18 -5.24 3.53
N VAL A 172 -18.21 -4.95 2.66
CA VAL A 172 -18.20 -3.70 1.88
C VAL A 172 -19.08 -3.78 0.62
N THR A 173 -19.52 -4.97 0.25
CA THR A 173 -20.42 -5.23 -0.87
C THR A 173 -21.60 -6.10 -0.43
N ALA A 174 -22.76 -5.87 -1.03
CA ALA A 174 -23.94 -6.69 -0.78
C ALA A 174 -23.72 -8.12 -1.29
N ASP A 175 -24.17 -9.12 -0.54
CA ASP A 175 -24.27 -10.52 -0.99
C ASP A 175 -25.10 -10.58 -2.26
N THR A 176 -24.74 -11.32 -3.31
CA THR A 176 -25.58 -11.44 -4.51
C THR A 176 -26.84 -12.27 -4.29
N ILE A 177 -26.90 -13.04 -3.19
CA ILE A 177 -27.98 -13.97 -2.87
C ILE A 177 -28.61 -13.58 -1.53
N VAL A 178 -29.91 -13.83 -1.37
CA VAL A 178 -30.60 -13.85 -0.06
C VAL A 178 -30.72 -15.32 0.36
N PRO A 179 -29.93 -15.80 1.35
CA PRO A 179 -29.83 -17.23 1.63
C PRO A 179 -31.14 -17.89 2.07
N ASN A 180 -31.94 -17.18 2.88
CA ASN A 180 -33.24 -17.67 3.36
C ASN A 180 -34.27 -16.53 3.40
N PRO A 181 -35.13 -16.39 2.37
CA PRO A 181 -36.12 -15.32 2.30
C PRO A 181 -37.18 -15.34 3.41
N ILE A 182 -37.33 -16.45 4.15
CA ILE A 182 -38.28 -16.56 5.27
C ILE A 182 -37.66 -15.99 6.56
N ASN A 183 -36.33 -15.92 6.65
CA ASN A 183 -35.66 -15.28 7.78
C ASN A 183 -35.45 -13.77 7.49
N PRO A 184 -36.09 -12.85 8.24
CA PRO A 184 -35.92 -11.42 8.01
C PRO A 184 -34.46 -10.95 8.14
N GLN A 185 -33.62 -11.64 8.91
CA GLN A 185 -32.19 -11.31 9.03
C GLN A 185 -31.43 -11.52 7.72
N SER A 186 -31.88 -12.44 6.86
CA SER A 186 -31.22 -12.72 5.57
C SER A 186 -31.34 -11.58 4.55
N PHE A 187 -32.23 -10.61 4.77
CA PHE A 187 -32.34 -9.42 3.91
C PHE A 187 -31.24 -8.40 4.17
N ASN A 188 -30.52 -8.50 5.29
CA ASN A 188 -29.32 -7.70 5.52
C ASN A 188 -28.12 -8.28 4.76
N ARG A 189 -28.01 -7.94 3.48
CA ARG A 189 -26.97 -8.48 2.56
C ARG A 189 -25.53 -8.05 2.90
N PHE A 190 -25.33 -7.22 3.92
CA PHE A 190 -24.01 -6.77 4.38
C PHE A 190 -23.57 -7.41 5.70
N SER A 191 -24.42 -8.23 6.34
CA SER A 191 -24.08 -8.85 7.62
C SER A 191 -22.98 -9.91 7.48
N TYR A 192 -22.07 -9.96 8.46
CA TYR A 192 -21.02 -10.98 8.53
C TYR A 192 -21.55 -12.39 8.84
N SER A 193 -22.57 -12.46 9.71
CA SER A 193 -23.26 -13.66 10.15
C SER A 193 -24.56 -13.25 10.84
N PHE A 194 -25.58 -14.10 10.80
CA PHE A 194 -26.85 -13.94 11.52
C PHE A 194 -27.41 -15.29 11.97
#